data_AF-A0A971TNP0-F1
#
_entry.id   AF-A0A971TNP0-F1
#
_cell.length_a   1.000
_cell.length_b   1.000
_cell.length_c   1.000
_cell.angle_alpha   90.00
_cell.angle_beta   90.00
_cell.angle_gamma   90.00
#
_symmetry.space_group_name_H-M   'P 1'
#
loop_
_entity.id
_entity.type
_entity.pdbx_description
1 polymer ?
#
loop_
_entity_poly.entity_id
_entity_poly.type
_entity_poly.pdbx_seq_one_letter_code
_entity_poly.pdbx_strand_id
1 'polypeptide(L)'
;MDTPWAGVTLTVHRLGQRVLVRGSVAVVDPPRQDRNPAILLAIRSPDRPEPEQVWLSKYSARSFSSGAARFRLSYSDQRLPLGFTVGLDSFTIEQYPGTHRPRSFESRVVFADTDAGGERRKISMNHPAKYGGYTFYQSSYREDPHGGLTTYLGVSWDPGRPVVFAGYVGMMVGMVWVLAQRVADRRRIAKARAVGAGGHAAAVDGAVLQIADRGAKA
;
A
#
# COMPACT_ATOMS: atom_id res chain seq x y z
N MET A 1 -16.39 -14.86 16.58
CA MET A 1 -15.89 -16.22 16.86
C MET A 1 -14.42 -16.22 16.52
N ASP A 2 -13.59 -16.58 17.47
CA ASP A 2 -12.16 -16.67 17.23
C ASP A 2 -11.87 -17.82 16.30
N THR A 3 -10.95 -17.59 15.35
CA THR A 3 -10.52 -18.65 14.46
C THR A 3 -9.16 -19.18 14.90
N PRO A 4 -8.78 -20.40 14.48
CA PRO A 4 -7.45 -20.95 14.72
C PRO A 4 -6.32 -20.15 14.05
N TRP A 5 -6.65 -19.23 13.13
CA TRP A 5 -5.69 -18.40 12.41
C TRP A 5 -5.48 -17.07 13.11
N ALA A 6 -4.21 -16.71 13.34
CA ALA A 6 -3.84 -15.49 14.04
C ALA A 6 -4.42 -14.25 13.36
N GLY A 7 -5.12 -13.41 14.14
CA GLY A 7 -5.68 -12.14 13.69
C GLY A 7 -6.93 -12.25 12.81
N VAL A 8 -7.48 -13.45 12.59
CA VAL A 8 -8.71 -13.64 11.82
C VAL A 8 -9.86 -13.95 12.76
N THR A 9 -10.93 -13.15 12.69
CA THR A 9 -12.16 -13.38 13.43
C THR A 9 -13.32 -13.59 12.47
N LEU A 10 -14.16 -14.59 12.77
CA LEU A 10 -15.38 -14.84 12.01
C LEU A 10 -16.56 -14.21 12.74
N THR A 11 -17.27 -13.30 12.09
CA THR A 11 -18.46 -12.64 12.62
C THR A 11 -19.65 -12.85 11.70
N VAL A 12 -20.84 -12.98 12.29
CA VAL A 12 -22.07 -13.09 11.51
C VAL A 12 -22.59 -11.68 11.29
N HIS A 13 -22.38 -11.17 10.08
CA HIS A 13 -22.74 -9.78 9.75
C HIS A 13 -24.24 -9.57 9.54
N ARG A 14 -24.97 -10.57 9.02
CA ARG A 14 -26.42 -10.50 8.81
C ARG A 14 -27.06 -11.85 9.10
N LEU A 15 -28.14 -11.83 9.87
CA LEU A 15 -28.91 -13.00 10.26
C LEU A 15 -30.36 -12.85 9.78
N GLY A 16 -30.94 -13.93 9.26
CA GLY A 16 -32.37 -13.97 8.95
C GLY A 16 -33.20 -14.15 10.23
N GLN A 17 -34.46 -13.70 10.22
CA GLN A 17 -35.35 -13.73 11.41
C GLN A 17 -35.62 -15.13 11.99
N ARG A 18 -35.29 -16.20 11.27
CA ARG A 18 -35.53 -17.61 11.66
C ARG A 18 -34.26 -18.45 11.74
N VAL A 19 -33.10 -17.80 11.84
CA VAL A 19 -31.81 -18.49 11.90
C VAL A 19 -31.24 -18.33 13.31
N LEU A 20 -30.72 -19.41 13.88
CA LEU A 20 -29.94 -19.36 15.10
C LEU A 20 -28.56 -19.90 14.80
N VAL A 21 -27.53 -19.12 15.13
CA VAL A 21 -26.14 -19.53 14.93
C VAL A 21 -25.60 -20.10 16.24
N ARG A 22 -25.21 -21.36 16.23
CA ARG A 22 -24.39 -21.97 17.29
C ARG A 22 -22.98 -22.12 16.75
N GLY A 23 -22.01 -21.52 17.42
CA GLY A 23 -20.64 -21.44 16.94
C GLY A 23 -19.68 -22.32 17.72
N SER A 24 -19.09 -23.29 17.04
CA SER A 24 -17.71 -23.70 17.29
C SER A 24 -16.95 -23.58 15.98
N VAL A 25 -15.73 -23.04 16.03
CA VAL A 25 -14.84 -22.94 14.87
C VAL A 25 -13.74 -23.98 15.07
N ALA A 26 -13.57 -24.85 14.08
CA ALA A 26 -12.54 -25.88 14.10
C ALA A 26 -11.81 -25.91 12.74
N VAL A 27 -10.56 -26.35 12.76
CA VAL A 27 -9.82 -26.64 11.54
C VAL A 27 -10.41 -27.91 10.91
N VAL A 28 -10.63 -27.88 9.59
CA VAL A 28 -11.06 -29.07 8.84
C VAL A 28 -9.82 -29.87 8.42
N ASP A 29 -9.81 -31.17 8.74
CA ASP A 29 -8.75 -32.12 8.41
C ASP A 29 -9.35 -33.31 7.62
N PRO A 30 -8.84 -33.66 6.41
CA PRO A 30 -7.78 -32.99 5.68
C PRO A 30 -8.17 -31.59 5.18
N PRO A 31 -7.21 -30.66 5.03
CA PRO A 31 -7.49 -29.35 4.50
C PRO A 31 -7.96 -29.44 3.05
N ARG A 32 -8.85 -28.52 2.67
CA ARG A 32 -9.30 -28.38 1.28
C ARG A 32 -8.09 -28.12 0.37
N GLN A 33 -7.95 -28.89 -0.70
CA GLN A 33 -6.81 -28.80 -1.64
C GLN A 33 -6.89 -27.61 -2.62
N ASP A 34 -8.08 -27.03 -2.76
CA ASP A 34 -8.32 -25.83 -3.57
C ASP A 34 -7.70 -24.59 -2.90
N ARG A 35 -7.06 -23.73 -3.70
CA ARG A 35 -6.45 -22.47 -3.22
C ARG A 35 -7.48 -21.39 -2.91
N ASN A 36 -8.74 -21.58 -3.27
CA ASN A 36 -9.79 -20.61 -2.98
C ASN A 36 -10.23 -20.72 -1.49
N PRO A 37 -10.04 -19.67 -0.67
CA PRO A 37 -10.44 -19.70 0.74
C PRO A 37 -11.93 -19.99 0.89
N ALA A 38 -12.28 -20.90 1.79
CA ALA A 38 -13.65 -21.33 2.02
C ALA A 38 -13.88 -21.71 3.48
N ILE A 39 -15.13 -21.63 3.92
CA ILE A 39 -15.57 -22.16 5.21
C ILE A 39 -16.52 -23.33 4.98
N LEU A 40 -16.46 -24.34 5.86
CA LEU A 40 -17.42 -25.44 5.89
C LEU A 40 -18.52 -25.09 6.88
N LEU A 41 -19.76 -25.07 6.41
CA LEU A 41 -20.94 -24.82 7.22
C LEU A 41 -21.74 -26.11 7.39
N ALA A 42 -22.06 -26.46 8.63
CA ALA A 42 -23.02 -27.51 8.95
C ALA A 42 -24.39 -26.87 9.21
N ILE A 43 -25.34 -27.07 8.30
CA ILE A 43 -26.67 -26.47 8.34
C ILE A 43 -27.66 -27.51 8.84
N ARG A 44 -28.33 -27.22 9.95
CA ARG A 44 -29.44 -28.03 10.47
C ARG A 44 -30.76 -27.36 10.10
N SER A 45 -31.63 -28.11 9.46
CA SER A 45 -32.97 -27.68 9.05
C SER A 45 -34.00 -28.55 9.77
N PRO A 46 -35.18 -28.03 10.14
CA PRO A 46 -36.26 -28.84 10.71
C PRO A 46 -36.71 -29.97 9.77
N ASP A 47 -36.56 -29.77 8.46
CA ASP A 47 -37.04 -30.68 7.42
C ASP A 47 -36.07 -31.85 7.16
N ARG A 48 -34.86 -31.80 7.73
CA ARG A 48 -33.83 -32.84 7.56
C ARG A 48 -33.23 -33.27 8.90
N PRO A 49 -33.22 -34.58 9.21
CA PRO A 49 -32.63 -35.07 10.44
C PRO A 49 -31.10 -34.90 10.46
N GLU A 50 -30.44 -35.01 9.30
CA GLU A 50 -28.98 -34.88 9.19
C GLU A 50 -28.54 -33.46 8.78
N PRO A 51 -27.43 -32.94 9.36
CA PRO A 51 -26.88 -31.64 8.98
C PRO A 51 -26.31 -31.68 7.55
N GLU A 52 -26.73 -30.73 6.71
CA GLU A 52 -26.15 -30.55 5.39
C GLU A 52 -24.80 -29.82 5.52
N GLN A 53 -23.74 -30.42 4.97
CA GLN A 53 -22.42 -29.82 4.94
C GLN A 53 -22.19 -29.07 3.63
N VAL A 54 -21.91 -27.79 3.72
CA VAL A 54 -21.76 -26.90 2.58
C VAL A 54 -20.45 -26.15 2.66
N TRP A 55 -19.60 -26.37 1.64
CA TRP A 55 -18.47 -25.49 1.39
C TRP A 55 -18.96 -24.15 0.82
N LEU A 56 -18.53 -23.06 1.45
CA LEU A 56 -18.83 -21.71 1.05
C LEU A 56 -17.53 -20.95 0.79
N SER A 57 -17.21 -20.74 -0.49
CA SER A 57 -16.02 -20.01 -0.91
C SER A 57 -16.15 -18.52 -0.60
N LYS A 58 -15.00 -17.87 -0.39
CA LYS A 58 -14.94 -16.43 -0.17
C LYS A 58 -15.45 -15.70 -1.42
N TYR A 59 -16.30 -14.70 -1.20
CA TYR A 59 -17.01 -13.90 -2.21
C TYR A 59 -18.03 -14.65 -3.07
N SER A 60 -18.31 -15.93 -2.78
CA SER A 60 -19.42 -16.64 -3.40
C SER A 60 -20.65 -16.63 -2.49
N ALA A 61 -21.81 -16.61 -3.12
CA ALA A 61 -23.08 -16.79 -2.43
C ALA A 61 -23.68 -18.12 -2.85
N ARG A 62 -24.13 -18.90 -1.88
CA ARG A 62 -24.88 -20.13 -2.14
C ARG A 62 -26.29 -19.98 -1.60
N SER A 63 -27.27 -20.32 -2.44
CA SER A 63 -28.67 -20.33 -2.02
C SER A 63 -29.02 -21.72 -1.51
N PHE A 64 -29.76 -21.78 -0.42
CA PHE A 64 -30.24 -23.01 0.21
C PHE A 64 -31.71 -22.83 0.58
N SER A 65 -32.50 -23.91 0.53
CA SER A 65 -33.92 -23.87 0.85
C SER A 65 -34.22 -24.85 1.98
N SER A 66 -35.01 -24.42 2.96
CA SER A 66 -35.59 -25.27 4.01
C SER A 66 -37.08 -24.98 4.05
N GLY A 67 -37.88 -26.00 3.74
CA GLY A 67 -39.33 -25.89 3.56
C GLY A 67 -39.66 -24.82 2.51
N ALA A 68 -40.50 -23.86 2.89
CA ALA A 68 -40.86 -22.73 2.04
C ALA A 68 -39.86 -21.55 2.09
N ALA A 69 -38.87 -21.57 2.99
CA ALA A 69 -37.93 -20.47 3.18
C ALA A 69 -36.68 -20.65 2.32
N ARG A 70 -36.26 -19.56 1.65
CA ARG A 70 -35.02 -19.48 0.89
C ARG A 70 -34.00 -18.63 1.63
N PHE A 71 -32.82 -19.19 1.84
CA PHE A 71 -31.70 -18.55 2.50
C PHE A 71 -30.56 -18.34 1.50
N ARG A 72 -29.83 -17.23 1.66
CA ARG A 72 -28.60 -16.96 0.92
C ARG A 72 -27.45 -16.87 1.91
N LEU A 73 -26.49 -17.77 1.77
CA LEU A 73 -25.29 -17.85 2.57
C LEU A 73 -24.15 -17.22 1.79
N SER A 74 -23.38 -16.35 2.44
CA SER A 74 -22.23 -15.69 1.81
C SER A 74 -21.10 -15.52 2.83
N TYR A 75 -19.88 -15.78 2.40
CA TYR A 75 -18.67 -15.55 3.18
C TYR A 75 -17.85 -14.46 2.48
N SER A 76 -17.59 -13.35 3.15
CA SER A 76 -16.80 -12.25 2.61
C SER A 76 -16.07 -11.50 3.72
N ASP A 77 -15.14 -10.64 3.33
CA ASP A 77 -14.55 -9.68 4.26
C ASP A 77 -15.59 -8.70 4.76
N GLN A 78 -15.30 -8.13 5.93
CA GLN A 78 -16.04 -7.01 6.47
C GLN A 78 -15.93 -5.83 5.50
N ARG A 79 -17.08 -5.24 5.15
CA ARG A 79 -17.12 -4.03 4.32
C ARG A 79 -17.09 -2.81 5.25
N LEU A 80 -16.03 -2.03 5.14
CA LEU A 80 -15.89 -0.76 5.83
C LEU A 80 -16.37 0.36 4.90
N PRO A 81 -17.31 1.22 5.32
CA PRO A 81 -17.73 2.36 4.51
C PRO A 81 -16.55 3.32 4.35
N LEU A 82 -16.37 3.86 3.15
CA LEU A 82 -15.30 4.83 2.84
C LEU A 82 -15.56 6.22 3.45
N GLY A 83 -16.81 6.52 3.83
CA GLY A 83 -17.22 7.85 4.31
C GLY A 83 -17.59 8.84 3.20
N PHE A 84 -17.45 8.43 1.94
CA PHE A 84 -17.80 9.23 0.76
C PHE A 84 -18.31 8.33 -0.37
N THR A 85 -18.92 8.95 -1.38
CA THR A 85 -19.40 8.28 -2.59
C THR A 85 -18.47 8.54 -3.77
N VAL A 86 -18.40 7.57 -4.68
CA VAL A 86 -17.63 7.68 -5.93
C VAL A 86 -18.57 7.37 -7.08
N GLY A 87 -18.79 8.37 -7.94
CA GLY A 87 -19.53 8.23 -9.19
C GLY A 87 -18.59 8.29 -10.39
N LEU A 88 -18.87 7.51 -11.43
CA LEU A 88 -18.22 7.66 -12.72
C LEU A 88 -19.02 8.66 -13.56
N ASP A 89 -18.37 9.75 -13.98
CA ASP A 89 -18.96 10.78 -14.82
C ASP A 89 -18.79 10.44 -16.30
N SER A 90 -17.56 10.12 -16.72
CA SER A 90 -17.26 9.71 -18.09
C SER A 90 -16.01 8.83 -18.14
N PHE A 91 -15.96 7.90 -19.09
CA PHE A 91 -14.78 7.12 -19.41
C PHE A 91 -14.40 7.30 -20.88
N THR A 92 -13.12 7.51 -21.16
CA THR A 92 -12.61 7.75 -22.52
C THR A 92 -11.37 6.91 -22.78
N ILE A 93 -11.28 6.34 -23.98
CA ILE A 93 -10.11 5.61 -24.46
C ILE A 93 -9.55 6.37 -25.67
N GLU A 94 -8.30 6.78 -25.60
CA GLU A 94 -7.57 7.26 -26.76
C GLU A 94 -6.88 6.09 -27.46
N GLN A 95 -6.97 6.00 -28.78
CA GLN A 95 -6.33 4.95 -29.58
C GLN A 95 -5.19 5.54 -30.41
N TYR A 96 -4.22 4.70 -30.82
CA TYR A 96 -3.21 5.12 -31.78
C TYR A 96 -3.85 5.31 -33.17
N PRO A 97 -3.54 6.40 -33.89
CA PRO A 97 -4.06 6.65 -35.23
C PRO A 97 -3.84 5.45 -36.16
N GLY A 98 -4.88 5.05 -36.88
CA GLY A 98 -4.82 3.92 -37.83
C GLY A 98 -4.78 2.53 -37.18
N THR A 99 -4.99 2.41 -35.86
CA THR A 99 -5.09 1.11 -35.18
C THR A 99 -6.22 1.13 -34.15
N HIS A 100 -6.64 -0.05 -33.70
CA HIS A 100 -7.54 -0.20 -32.56
C HIS A 100 -6.79 -0.38 -31.22
N ARG A 101 -5.49 -0.04 -31.17
CA ARG A 101 -4.71 -0.20 -29.93
C ARG A 101 -4.94 0.98 -28.98
N PRO A 102 -5.29 0.73 -27.70
CA PRO A 102 -5.42 1.78 -26.71
C PRO A 102 -4.05 2.44 -26.46
N ARG A 103 -4.01 3.76 -26.58
CA ARG A 103 -2.89 4.61 -26.21
C ARG A 103 -3.00 5.05 -24.76
N SER A 104 -4.20 5.48 -24.35
CA SER A 104 -4.48 5.93 -23.00
C SER A 104 -5.95 5.67 -22.66
N PHE A 105 -6.26 5.56 -21.38
CA PHE A 105 -7.64 5.52 -20.92
C PHE A 105 -7.78 6.33 -19.64
N GLU A 106 -8.92 7.02 -19.55
CA GLU A 106 -9.19 8.06 -18.57
C GLU A 106 -10.60 7.90 -18.01
N SER A 107 -10.70 7.86 -16.68
CA SER A 107 -11.97 7.94 -15.95
C SER A 107 -12.08 9.31 -15.29
N ARG A 108 -13.16 10.04 -15.58
CA ARG A 108 -13.59 11.19 -14.77
C ARG A 108 -14.55 10.70 -13.72
N VAL A 109 -14.21 10.95 -12.47
CA VAL A 109 -14.97 10.52 -11.31
C VAL A 109 -15.40 11.73 -10.48
N VAL A 110 -16.56 11.60 -9.84
CA VAL A 110 -17.07 12.57 -8.87
C VAL A 110 -16.98 11.92 -7.50
N PHE A 111 -16.22 12.54 -6.61
CA PHE A 111 -16.19 12.21 -5.19
C PHE A 111 -17.16 13.13 -4.47
N ALA A 112 -18.12 12.59 -3.74
CA ALA A 112 -19.05 13.42 -2.96
C ALA A 112 -19.17 12.91 -1.53
N ASP A 113 -18.95 13.82 -0.58
CA ASP A 113 -19.23 13.61 0.83
C ASP A 113 -20.71 13.92 1.08
N THR A 114 -21.27 13.37 2.15
CA THR A 114 -22.73 13.38 2.39
C THR A 114 -23.35 14.78 2.44
N ASP A 115 -22.54 15.83 2.64
CA ASP A 115 -23.00 17.23 2.83
C ASP A 115 -22.30 18.28 1.93
N ALA A 116 -21.34 17.89 1.08
CA ALA A 116 -20.58 18.83 0.25
C ALA A 116 -20.68 18.48 -1.24
N GLY A 117 -20.80 19.51 -2.09
CA GLY A 117 -20.87 19.34 -3.55
C GLY A 117 -19.74 18.46 -4.10
N GLY A 118 -20.03 17.68 -5.13
CA GLY A 118 -19.10 16.66 -5.64
C GLY A 118 -17.82 17.23 -6.25
N GLU A 119 -16.67 16.73 -5.83
CA GLU A 119 -15.36 17.02 -6.38
C GLU A 119 -15.05 16.14 -7.59
N ARG A 120 -14.88 16.76 -8.76
CA ARG A 120 -14.49 16.06 -10.00
C ARG A 120 -12.98 15.84 -10.04
N ARG A 121 -12.58 14.60 -10.27
CA ARG A 121 -11.18 14.21 -10.47
C ARG A 121 -11.03 13.35 -11.72
N LYS A 122 -9.86 13.46 -12.32
CA LYS A 122 -9.43 12.66 -13.47
C LYS A 122 -8.46 11.57 -12.98
N ILE A 123 -8.70 10.34 -13.40
CA ILE A 123 -7.83 9.18 -13.15
C ILE A 123 -7.42 8.63 -14.50
N SER A 124 -6.12 8.61 -14.78
CA SER A 124 -5.57 8.02 -16.00
C SER A 124 -4.35 7.17 -15.70
N MET A 125 -3.82 6.46 -16.71
CA MET A 125 -2.57 5.72 -16.57
C MET A 125 -1.47 6.64 -16.01
N ASN A 126 -0.78 6.18 -14.97
CA ASN A 126 0.29 6.90 -14.24
C ASN A 126 -0.14 8.19 -13.52
N HIS A 127 -1.42 8.56 -13.55
CA HIS A 127 -1.96 9.73 -12.85
C HIS A 127 -3.14 9.30 -11.96
N PRO A 128 -2.85 8.73 -10.78
CA PRO A 128 -3.89 8.37 -9.81
C PRO A 128 -4.51 9.61 -9.17
N ALA A 129 -5.79 9.53 -8.81
CA ALA A 129 -6.44 10.54 -7.99
C ALA A 129 -6.33 10.19 -6.50
N LYS A 130 -6.23 11.21 -5.65
CA LYS A 130 -6.25 11.03 -4.19
C LYS A 130 -7.46 11.76 -3.62
N TYR A 131 -8.22 11.08 -2.77
CA TYR A 131 -9.39 11.62 -2.10
C TYR A 131 -9.62 10.89 -0.78
N GLY A 132 -9.95 11.61 0.29
CA GLY A 132 -10.25 11.01 1.60
C GLY A 132 -9.12 10.14 2.19
N GLY A 133 -7.85 10.41 1.84
CA GLY A 133 -6.71 9.57 2.23
C GLY A 133 -6.51 8.29 1.40
N TYR A 134 -7.42 8.01 0.47
CA TYR A 134 -7.32 6.90 -0.48
C TYR A 134 -6.67 7.36 -1.78
N THR A 135 -5.99 6.43 -2.46
CA THR A 135 -5.47 6.60 -3.81
C THR A 135 -6.22 5.69 -4.77
N PHE A 136 -6.79 6.30 -5.81
CA PHE A 136 -7.55 5.65 -6.87
C PHE A 136 -6.69 5.53 -8.11
N TYR A 137 -6.47 4.29 -8.55
CA TYR A 137 -5.68 3.95 -9.71
C TYR A 137 -6.59 3.44 -10.83
N GLN A 138 -6.25 3.80 -12.05
CA GLN A 138 -6.85 3.19 -13.22
C GLN A 138 -6.23 1.80 -13.42
N SER A 139 -6.97 0.73 -13.15
CA SER A 139 -6.44 -0.65 -13.17
C SER A 139 -6.62 -1.33 -14.52
N SER A 140 -7.83 -1.29 -15.07
CA SER A 140 -8.13 -1.89 -16.38
C SER A 140 -9.44 -1.34 -16.93
N TYR A 141 -9.82 -1.81 -18.10
CA TYR A 141 -11.15 -1.61 -18.66
C TYR A 141 -11.59 -2.89 -19.37
N ARG A 142 -12.89 -3.00 -19.61
CA ARG A 142 -13.49 -4.06 -20.42
C ARG A 142 -14.52 -3.45 -21.34
N GLU A 143 -14.49 -3.90 -22.57
CA GLU A 143 -15.56 -3.68 -23.52
C GLU A 143 -16.51 -4.87 -23.45
N ASP A 144 -17.78 -4.60 -23.19
CA ASP A 144 -18.82 -5.60 -23.18
C ASP A 144 -19.21 -5.94 -24.62
N PRO A 145 -19.65 -7.19 -24.91
CA PRO A 145 -20.08 -7.59 -26.24
C PRO A 145 -21.22 -6.74 -26.84
N HIS A 146 -21.96 -6.02 -25.99
CA HIS A 146 -23.04 -5.11 -26.38
C HIS A 146 -22.58 -3.65 -26.56
N GLY A 147 -21.27 -3.39 -26.59
CA GLY A 147 -20.68 -2.05 -26.79
C GLY A 147 -20.59 -1.18 -25.54
N GLY A 148 -20.90 -1.74 -24.36
CA GLY A 148 -20.71 -1.05 -23.08
C GLY A 148 -19.23 -0.98 -22.70
N LEU A 149 -18.78 0.15 -22.16
CA LEU A 149 -17.42 0.28 -21.63
C LEU A 149 -17.46 0.30 -20.10
N THR A 150 -16.78 -0.65 -19.49
CA THR A 150 -16.60 -0.73 -18.04
C THR A 150 -15.17 -0.41 -17.66
N THR A 151 -14.99 0.51 -16.72
CA THR A 151 -13.68 0.88 -16.15
C THR A 151 -13.50 0.23 -14.77
N TYR A 152 -12.29 -0.28 -14.49
CA TYR A 152 -11.94 -0.84 -13.20
C TYR A 152 -10.95 0.08 -12.50
N LEU A 153 -11.32 0.52 -11.30
CA LEU A 153 -10.51 1.37 -10.44
C LEU A 153 -9.97 0.55 -9.26
N GLY A 154 -8.66 0.57 -9.07
CA GLY A 154 -7.99 0.04 -7.89
C GLY A 154 -7.96 1.07 -6.79
N VAL A 155 -8.33 0.69 -5.57
CA VAL A 155 -8.35 1.60 -4.41
C VAL A 155 -7.32 1.13 -3.39
N SER A 156 -6.48 2.04 -2.91
CA SER A 156 -5.45 1.76 -1.92
C SER A 156 -5.44 2.83 -0.83
N TRP A 157 -5.24 2.39 0.41
CA TRP A 157 -4.97 3.24 1.56
C TRP A 157 -3.62 2.84 2.14
N ASP A 158 -2.64 3.75 2.04
CA ASP A 158 -1.27 3.51 2.51
C ASP A 158 -0.76 4.72 3.30
N PRO A 159 -0.97 4.75 4.63
CA PRO A 159 -0.44 5.79 5.50
C PRO A 159 1.06 5.61 5.79
N GLY A 160 1.65 4.44 5.47
CA GLY A 160 3.06 4.14 5.74
C GLY A 160 4.01 4.71 4.69
N ARG A 161 3.49 4.99 3.50
CA ARG A 161 4.24 5.59 2.38
C ARG A 161 5.11 6.80 2.79
N PRO A 162 4.59 7.86 3.44
CA PRO A 162 5.42 8.98 3.88
C PRO A 162 6.54 8.59 4.86
N VAL A 163 6.28 7.62 5.75
CA VAL A 163 7.28 7.14 6.73
C VAL A 163 8.46 6.45 6.02
N VAL A 164 8.17 5.62 5.03
CA VAL A 164 9.21 4.96 4.22
C VAL A 164 10.05 5.98 3.46
N PHE A 165 9.40 6.97 2.83
CA PHE A 165 10.11 8.05 2.13
C PHE A 165 10.96 8.91 3.08
N ALA A 166 10.46 9.20 4.28
CA ALA A 166 11.23 9.90 5.31
C ALA A 166 12.50 9.11 5.70
N GLY A 167 12.40 7.78 5.80
CA GLY A 167 13.56 6.91 6.01
C GLY A 167 14.60 7.03 4.89
N TYR A 168 14.18 6.98 3.63
CA TYR A 168 15.09 7.17 2.49
C TYR A 168 15.76 8.54 2.48
N VAL A 169 15.01 9.61 2.76
CA VAL A 169 15.56 10.96 2.89
C VAL A 169 16.58 11.02 4.02
N GLY A 170 16.28 10.42 5.18
CA GLY A 170 17.20 10.32 6.30
C GLY A 170 18.51 9.61 5.94
N MET A 171 18.43 8.50 5.19
CA MET A 171 19.63 7.80 4.69
C MET A 171 20.47 8.68 3.75
N MET A 172 19.83 9.41 2.84
CA MET A 172 20.53 10.33 1.93
C MET A 172 21.24 11.45 2.69
N VAL A 173 20.55 12.07 3.67
CA VAL A 173 21.13 13.11 4.52
C VAL A 173 22.30 12.56 5.34
N GLY A 174 22.16 11.37 5.92
CA GLY A 174 23.24 10.71 6.66
C GLY A 174 24.48 10.46 5.80
N MET A 175 24.30 10.00 4.55
CA MET A 175 25.40 9.81 3.61
C MET A 175 26.12 11.13 3.28
N VAL A 176 25.36 12.17 2.95
CA VAL A 176 25.91 13.50 2.66
C VAL A 176 26.67 14.05 3.87
N TRP A 177 26.13 13.86 5.08
CA TRP A 177 26.76 14.26 6.33
C TRP A 177 28.11 13.59 6.55
N VAL A 178 28.19 12.27 6.40
CA VAL A 178 29.45 11.51 6.54
C VAL A 178 30.50 11.96 5.53
N LEU A 179 30.10 12.18 4.27
CA LEU A 179 31.02 12.67 3.24
C LEU A 179 31.51 14.09 3.56
N ALA A 180 30.62 14.96 4.03
CA ALA A 180 30.96 16.32 4.44
C ALA A 180 31.96 16.33 5.61
N GLN A 181 31.74 15.50 6.62
CA GLN A 181 32.68 15.33 7.74
C GLN A 181 34.05 14.85 7.26
N ARG A 182 34.10 13.81 6.40
CA ARG A 182 35.36 13.30 5.83
C ARG A 182 36.12 14.35 5.02
N VAL A 183 35.43 15.18 4.24
CA VAL A 183 36.05 16.27 3.49
C VAL A 183 36.59 17.34 4.42
N ALA A 184 35.81 17.72 5.45
CA ALA A 184 36.24 18.69 6.45
C ALA A 184 37.49 18.20 7.21
N ASP A 185 37.51 16.93 7.61
CA ASP A 185 38.64 16.33 8.31
C ASP A 185 39.89 16.25 7.42
N ARG A 186 39.75 15.86 6.15
CA ARG A 186 40.85 15.90 5.17
C ARG A 186 41.42 17.32 5.01
N ARG A 187 40.55 18.34 4.93
CA ARG A 187 40.98 19.75 4.85
C ARG A 187 41.70 20.20 6.12
N ARG A 188 41.21 19.81 7.30
CA ARG A 188 41.85 20.10 8.59
C ARG A 188 43.24 19.48 8.68
N ILE A 189 43.39 18.21 8.30
CA ILE A 189 44.69 17.50 8.29
C ILE A 189 45.65 18.14 7.29
N ALA A 190 45.20 18.47 6.07
CA ALA A 190 46.03 19.14 5.07
C ALA A 190 46.52 20.52 5.56
N LYS A 191 45.63 21.31 6.19
CA LYS A 191 46.00 22.62 6.76
C LYS A 191 46.99 22.47 7.92
N ALA A 192 46.78 21.49 8.81
CA ALA A 192 47.70 21.22 9.92
C ALA A 192 49.10 20.81 9.45
N ARG A 193 49.20 19.98 8.39
CA ARG A 193 50.48 19.61 7.77
C ARG A 193 51.18 20.82 7.12
N ALA A 194 50.44 21.67 6.42
CA ALA A 194 51.01 22.88 5.81
C ALA A 194 51.57 23.85 6.86
N VAL A 195 50.86 24.04 7.97
CA VAL A 195 51.33 24.88 9.09
C VAL A 195 52.55 24.27 9.79
N GLY A 196 52.56 22.95 10.03
CA GLY A 196 53.70 22.25 10.63
C GLY A 196 54.96 22.29 9.77
N ALA A 197 54.82 22.15 8.44
CA ALA A 197 55.93 22.26 7.49
C ALA A 197 56.48 23.69 7.41
N GLY A 198 55.60 24.71 7.40
CA GLY A 198 56.02 26.12 7.42
C GLY A 198 56.70 26.53 8.72
N GLY A 199 56.22 26.01 9.87
CA GLY A 199 56.85 26.25 11.17
C GLY A 199 58.22 25.59 11.33
N HIS A 200 58.40 24.38 10.80
CA HIS A 200 59.73 23.74 10.76
C HIS A 200 60.70 24.49 9.85
N ALA A 201 60.28 24.91 8.66
CA ALA A 201 61.14 25.67 7.74
C ALA A 201 61.59 27.01 8.36
N ALA A 202 60.67 27.77 8.96
CA ALA A 202 60.99 29.05 9.60
C ALA A 202 61.87 28.88 10.85
N ALA A 203 61.69 27.81 11.62
CA ALA A 203 62.52 27.53 12.80
C ALA A 203 63.95 27.09 12.42
N VAL A 204 64.10 26.31 11.34
CA VAL A 204 65.41 25.90 10.83
C VAL A 204 66.15 27.11 10.24
N ASP A 205 65.50 27.96 9.44
CA ASP A 205 66.11 29.19 8.93
C ASP A 205 66.51 30.15 10.05
N GLY A 206 65.65 30.33 11.07
CA GLY A 206 65.96 31.17 12.23
C GLY A 206 67.12 30.64 13.08
N ALA A 207 67.23 29.32 13.24
CA ALA A 207 68.34 28.69 13.96
C ALA A 207 69.67 28.80 13.19
N VAL A 208 69.65 28.62 11.87
CA VAL A 208 70.83 28.82 11.01
C VAL A 208 71.31 30.26 11.05
N LEU A 209 70.39 31.24 11.02
CA LEU A 209 70.73 32.66 11.14
C LEU A 209 71.34 33.02 12.50
N GLN A 210 70.81 32.48 13.61
CA GLN A 210 71.38 32.71 14.94
C GLN A 210 72.75 32.06 15.16
N ILE A 211 73.01 30.91 14.52
CA ILE A 211 74.32 30.24 14.59
C ILE A 211 75.37 31.03 13.80
N ALA A 212 74.99 31.63 12.66
CA ALA A 212 75.89 32.47 11.87
C ALA A 212 76.29 33.77 12.60
N ASP A 213 75.38 34.37 13.38
CA ASP A 213 75.61 35.64 14.07
C ASP A 213 76.48 35.51 15.35
N ARG A 214 76.58 34.30 15.92
CA ARG A 214 77.40 34.03 17.12
C ARG A 214 78.89 33.75 16.86
N GLY A 215 79.33 33.75 15.60
CA GLY A 215 80.71 33.40 15.22
C GLY A 215 81.72 34.54 15.11
N ALA A 216 81.34 35.80 15.38
CA ALA A 216 82.20 36.95 15.12
C ALA A 216 82.29 37.93 16.31
N LYS A 217 82.99 37.54 17.38
CA LYS A 217 83.69 38.50 18.25
C LYS A 217 84.73 37.81 19.14
N ALA A 218 85.94 38.36 19.04
CA ALA A 218 87.19 38.11 19.77
C ALA A 218 88.00 36.87 19.33
#